data_AF-A0A959ELX1-F1
#
_entry.id   AF-A0A959ELX1-F1
#
_cell.length_a   1.000
_cell.length_b   1.000
_cell.length_c   1.000
_cell.angle_alpha   90.00
_cell.angle_beta   90.00
_cell.angle_gamma   90.00
#
_symmetry.space_group_name_H-M   'P 1'
#
loop_
_entity.id
_entity.type
_entity.pdbx_description
1 polymer ?
#
loop_
_entity_poly.entity_id
_entity_poly.type
_entity_poly.pdbx_seq_one_letter_code
_entity_poly.pdbx_strand_id
1 'polypeptide(L)' 'ASCHRQEIGFTDDLTLSDGFEGGKTGAHSMRLANANFYAGERMFWDKRALDLEDQSTMPIKDHTEMGFD' A
#
# COMPACT_ATOMS: atom_id res chain seq x y z
N ALA A 1 -10.21 -0.86 -6.01
CA ALA A 1 -9.04 -0.13 -5.49
C ALA A 1 -9.54 0.92 -4.50
N SER A 2 -9.43 0.65 -3.20
CA SER A 2 -9.87 1.55 -2.13
C SER A 2 -8.76 2.53 -1.70
N CYS A 3 -7.55 2.02 -1.45
CA CYS A 3 -6.43 2.82 -0.92
C CYS A 3 -5.48 3.36 -2.01
N HIS A 4 -5.48 2.79 -3.23
CA HIS A 4 -4.66 3.26 -4.36
C HIS A 4 -5.53 3.71 -5.52
N ARG A 5 -6.13 4.90 -5.37
CA ARG A 5 -7.08 5.49 -6.32
C ARG A 5 -6.34 6.25 -7.42
N GLN A 6 -6.64 5.93 -8.67
CA GLN A 6 -5.90 6.46 -9.83
C GLN A 6 -6.02 7.99 -9.94
N GLU A 7 -7.19 8.56 -9.66
CA GLU A 7 -7.49 9.99 -9.76
C GLU A 7 -6.67 10.88 -8.81
N ILE A 8 -6.05 10.28 -7.80
CA ILE A 8 -5.19 10.95 -6.82
C ILE A 8 -3.78 10.36 -6.82
N GLY A 9 -3.32 9.82 -7.96
CA GLY A 9 -1.94 9.37 -8.14
C GLY A 9 -1.65 7.98 -7.58
N PHE A 10 -2.66 7.11 -7.55
CA PHE A 10 -2.57 5.75 -7.00
C PHE A 10 -2.20 5.74 -5.51
N THR A 11 -2.83 6.63 -4.75
CA THR A 11 -2.83 6.71 -3.27
C THR A 11 -4.26 7.00 -2.80
N ASP A 12 -4.48 7.26 -1.52
CA ASP A 12 -5.68 7.88 -0.98
C ASP A 12 -5.41 9.25 -0.33
N ASP A 13 -6.49 9.91 0.08
CA ASP A 13 -6.51 11.23 0.75
C ASP A 13 -6.68 11.12 2.28
N LEU A 14 -6.45 9.92 2.83
CA LEU A 14 -6.60 9.62 4.25
C LEU A 14 -5.22 9.51 4.91
N THR A 15 -5.10 10.00 6.16
CA THR A 15 -3.88 9.80 6.96
C THR A 15 -3.57 8.32 7.17
N LEU A 16 -4.61 7.52 7.42
CA LEU A 16 -4.59 6.06 7.50
C LEU A 16 -5.77 5.55 6.69
N SER A 17 -5.50 4.60 5.79
CA SER A 17 -6.48 4.08 4.85
C SER A 17 -7.53 3.22 5.55
N ASP A 18 -8.74 3.21 4.99
CA ASP A 18 -9.77 2.23 5.34
C ASP A 18 -9.46 0.89 4.64
N GLY A 19 -9.20 -0.14 5.45
CA GLY A 19 -8.99 -1.51 5.02
C GLY A 19 -10.19 -2.41 5.25
N PHE A 20 -9.95 -3.71 5.37
CA PHE A 20 -10.96 -4.75 5.55
C PHE A 20 -11.80 -4.49 6.82
N GLU A 21 -13.12 -4.67 6.71
CA GLU A 21 -14.10 -4.46 7.79
C GLU A 21 -13.99 -3.12 8.55
N GLY A 22 -13.47 -2.07 7.91
CA GLY A 22 -13.30 -0.75 8.51
C GLY A 22 -12.06 -0.63 9.40
N GLY A 23 -11.15 -1.61 9.33
CA GLY A 23 -9.81 -1.51 9.92
C GLY A 23 -9.04 -0.31 9.37
N LYS A 24 -8.12 0.23 10.17
CA LYS A 24 -7.23 1.33 9.77
C LYS A 24 -5.83 0.80 9.55
N THR A 25 -5.25 1.12 8.40
CA THR A 25 -3.86 0.74 8.10
C THR A 25 -2.88 1.37 9.09
N GLY A 26 -1.67 0.80 9.18
CA GLY A 26 -0.62 1.33 10.07
C GLY A 26 0.08 2.59 9.55
N ALA A 27 -0.09 2.92 8.26
CA ALA A 27 0.52 4.08 7.62
C ALA A 27 -0.34 4.58 6.45
N HIS A 28 -0.10 5.83 6.04
CA HIS A 28 -0.67 6.40 4.81
C HIS A 28 -0.28 5.53 3.61
N SER A 29 -1.23 5.29 2.70
CA SER A 29 -0.97 4.53 1.48
C SER A 29 0.18 5.16 0.68
N MET A 30 1.16 4.37 0.27
CA MET A 30 2.23 4.90 -0.57
C MET A 30 1.69 5.13 -1.98
N ARG A 31 2.06 6.22 -2.67
CA ARG A 31 1.73 6.35 -4.09
C ARG A 31 2.37 5.21 -4.90
N LEU A 32 1.59 4.60 -5.80
CA LEU A 32 2.13 3.64 -6.78
C LEU A 32 2.47 4.28 -8.13
N ALA A 33 2.09 5.55 -8.33
CA ALA A 33 2.48 6.29 -9.51
C ALA A 33 4.01 6.33 -9.63
N ASN A 34 4.52 5.92 -10.80
CA ASN A 34 5.95 5.87 -11.12
C ASN A 34 6.78 4.91 -10.23
N ALA A 35 6.17 3.87 -9.65
CA ALA A 35 6.90 2.88 -8.84
C ALA A 35 8.14 2.28 -9.56
N ASN A 36 8.05 2.04 -10.87
CA ASN A 36 9.18 1.54 -11.69
C ASN A 36 10.38 2.50 -11.77
N PHE A 37 10.20 3.78 -11.43
CA PHE A 37 11.26 4.79 -11.41
C PHE A 37 11.73 5.12 -10.00
N TYR A 38 11.21 4.42 -8.98
CA TYR A 38 11.65 4.60 -7.61
C TYR A 38 13.10 4.13 -7.46
N ALA A 39 14.00 5.04 -7.11
CA ALA A 39 15.43 4.75 -6.95
C ALA A 39 15.80 4.16 -5.58
N GLY A 40 14.82 4.04 -4.66
CA GLY A 40 15.07 3.35 -3.40
C GLY A 40 15.08 1.84 -3.62
N GLU A 41 15.97 1.15 -2.91
CA GLU A 41 16.18 -0.29 -3.08
C GLU A 41 15.08 -1.17 -2.46
N ARG A 42 14.16 -0.58 -1.68
CA ARG A 42 13.16 -1.30 -0.86
C ARG A 42 11.83 -0.56 -0.84
N MET A 43 10.76 -1.34 -0.81
CA MET A 43 9.38 -0.86 -0.82
C MET A 43 8.80 -0.77 0.60
N PHE A 44 7.64 -0.13 0.74
CA PHE A 44 7.05 0.41 1.97
C PHE A 44 7.84 1.55 2.64
N TRP A 45 7.15 2.36 3.44
CA TRP A 45 7.75 3.44 4.25
C TRP A 45 8.84 2.96 5.22
N ASP A 46 8.66 1.74 5.74
CA ASP A 46 9.58 1.06 6.65
C ASP A 46 10.63 0.20 5.92
N LYS A 47 10.62 0.20 4.58
CA LYS A 47 11.56 -0.55 3.73
C LYS A 47 11.50 -2.08 3.91
N ARG A 48 10.37 -2.63 4.39
CA ARG A 48 10.29 -4.08 4.70
C ARG A 48 10.25 -4.98 3.47
N ALA A 49 9.78 -4.49 2.32
CA ALA A 49 9.67 -5.28 1.09
C ALA A 49 10.88 -5.08 0.17
N LEU A 50 11.33 -6.14 -0.49
CA LEU A 50 12.52 -6.12 -1.34
C LEU A 50 12.28 -5.42 -2.68
N ASP A 51 11.11 -5.60 -3.27
CA ASP A 51 10.71 -5.04 -4.56
C ASP A 51 9.19 -4.85 -4.61
N LEU A 52 8.68 -4.39 -5.76
CA LEU A 52 7.25 -4.09 -5.93
C LEU A 52 6.41 -5.38 -5.95
N GLU A 53 6.96 -6.45 -6.51
CA GLU A 53 6.35 -7.76 -6.56
C GLU A 53 6.16 -8.34 -5.14
N ASP A 54 7.19 -8.27 -4.30
CA ASP A 54 7.14 -8.63 -2.88
C ASP A 54 6.12 -7.75 -2.14
N GLN A 55 6.16 -6.41 -2.35
CA GLN A 55 5.19 -5.48 -1.79
C GLN A 55 3.75 -5.86 -2.13
N SER A 56 3.47 -6.26 -3.38
CA SER A 56 2.11 -6.51 -3.87
C SER A 56 1.38 -7.64 -3.14
N THR A 57 2.12 -8.57 -2.53
CA THR A 57 1.52 -9.72 -1.84
C THR A 57 1.24 -9.45 -0.36
N MET A 58 1.86 -8.44 0.24
CA MET A 58 1.71 -8.16 1.68
C MET A 58 0.33 -7.60 2.04
N PRO A 59 -0.24 -6.61 1.32
CA PRO A 59 -1.62 -6.13 1.55
C PRO A 59 -2.67 -7.22 1.46
N ILE A 60 -2.46 -8.19 0.55
CA ILE A 60 -3.37 -9.31 0.35
C ILE A 60 -3.49 -10.10 1.66
N LYS A 61 -2.36 -10.46 2.26
CA LYS A 61 -2.26 -11.29 3.47
C LYS A 61 -2.47 -10.51 4.78
N ASP A 62 -2.57 -9.18 4.72
CA ASP A 62 -2.74 -8.38 5.92
C ASP A 62 -4.23 -8.37 6.30
N HIS A 63 -4.52 -8.89 7.50
CA HIS A 63 -5.86 -8.98 8.08
C HIS A 63 -6.59 -7.62 8.20
N THR A 64 -5.83 -6.52 8.29
CA THR A 64 -6.37 -5.15 8.35
C THR A 64 -6.54 -4.55 6.96
N GLU A 65 -5.70 -4.92 5.97
CA GLU A 65 -5.78 -4.36 4.62
C GLU A 65 -6.80 -5.10 3.73
N MET A 66 -6.45 -6.24 3.13
CA MET A 66 -7.36 -7.00 2.26
C MET A 66 -7.97 -8.23 2.91
N GLY A 67 -7.47 -8.66 4.08
CA GLY A 67 -8.12 -9.68 4.90
C GLY A 67 -8.04 -11.11 4.37
N PHE A 68 -7.07 -11.44 3.51
CA PHE A 68 -6.93 -12.81 3.01
C PHE A 68 -6.07 -13.66 3.96
N ASP A 69 -6.76 -14.41 4.82
CA ASP A 69 -6.22 -15.47 5.68
C ASP A 69 -6.70 -16.87 5.22
#